data_AF-A0A3D2IIV2-F1
#
_entry.id   AF-A0A3D2IIV2-F1
#
_cell.length_a   1.000
_cell.length_b   1.000
_cell.length_c   1.000
_cell.angle_alpha   90.00
_cell.angle_beta   90.00
_cell.angle_gamma   90.00
#
_symmetry.space_group_name_H-M   'P 1'
#
loop_
_entity.id
_entity.type
_entity.pdbx_description
1 polymer ?
#
loop_
_entity_poly.entity_id
_entity_poly.type
_entity_poly.pdbx_seq_one_letter_code
_entity_poly.pdbx_strand_id
1 'polypeptide(L)'
;MEPTKTPIAESIQKSPEWYEQRLGKGTASKANDMRSKTGVKRKNYAIRLVTERRTKMPMDTFVSPSMEWGTENEHFGRMAYHLRNSDSGVAEVGFILHPTIENFGASPDGFVDKDGLLEIKCPNSTTHIEWLLAGKVPTTHKNQMIAQLVCTGRQWCDFVSFDPRVGAQLELFVVRFEPTDKERKELEKDVTEFLSEVDEMEDQLTKLGVMND
;
A
#
# COMPACT_ATOMS: atom_id res chain seq x y z
N MET A 1 7.95 8.27 -28.73
CA MET A 1 8.51 7.76 -27.48
C MET A 1 7.94 6.37 -27.29
N GLU A 2 8.78 5.35 -27.22
CA GLU A 2 8.29 4.00 -26.95
C GLU A 2 7.58 3.96 -25.59
N PRO A 3 6.51 3.18 -25.43
CA PRO A 3 5.96 2.92 -24.10
C PRO A 3 7.03 2.18 -23.31
N THR A 4 7.59 2.83 -22.30
CA THR A 4 8.41 2.19 -21.27
C THR A 4 7.62 0.99 -20.74
N LYS A 5 8.12 -0.21 -21.02
CA LYS A 5 7.56 -1.48 -20.53
C LYS A 5 7.26 -1.31 -19.04
N THR A 6 6.00 -1.42 -18.66
CA THR A 6 5.61 -1.52 -17.25
C THR A 6 6.44 -2.66 -16.64
N PRO A 7 7.29 -2.41 -15.63
CA PRO A 7 8.09 -3.47 -15.03
C PRO A 7 7.11 -4.54 -14.53
N ILE A 8 7.23 -5.75 -15.10
CA ILE A 8 6.57 -6.93 -14.57
C ILE A 8 7.24 -7.18 -13.21
N ALA A 9 6.43 -7.44 -12.19
CA ALA A 9 6.89 -7.65 -10.82
C ALA A 9 8.13 -8.55 -10.74
N GLU A 10 9.25 -8.01 -10.24
CA GLU A 10 10.48 -8.78 -10.07
C GLU A 10 10.44 -9.70 -8.82
N SER A 11 9.45 -9.57 -7.94
CA SER A 11 9.32 -10.37 -6.71
C SER A 11 7.86 -10.76 -6.42
N ILE A 12 7.67 -11.94 -5.81
CA ILE A 12 6.37 -12.41 -5.32
C ILE A 12 6.08 -11.72 -3.99
N GLN A 13 4.87 -11.20 -3.77
CA GLN A 13 4.54 -10.58 -2.49
C GLN A 13 4.78 -11.53 -1.32
N LYS A 14 5.24 -10.97 -0.19
CA LYS A 14 5.58 -11.71 1.04
C LYS A 14 6.80 -12.65 0.88
N SER A 15 7.52 -12.62 -0.25
CA SER A 15 8.82 -13.28 -0.39
C SER A 15 9.94 -12.49 0.32
N PRO A 16 11.09 -13.12 0.65
CA PRO A 16 12.25 -12.42 1.19
C PRO A 16 12.70 -11.23 0.33
N GLU A 17 12.72 -11.39 -0.98
CA GLU A 17 13.11 -10.36 -1.95
C GLU A 17 12.12 -9.18 -1.93
N TRP A 18 10.83 -9.45 -1.74
CA TRP A 18 9.82 -8.41 -1.57
C TRP A 18 10.03 -7.59 -0.31
N TYR A 19 10.41 -8.23 0.81
CA TYR A 19 10.75 -7.51 2.04
C TYR A 19 12.01 -6.66 1.88
N GLU A 20 13.03 -7.19 1.19
CA GLU A 20 14.26 -6.46 0.88
C GLU A 20 13.99 -5.23 0.00
N GLN A 21 13.16 -5.39 -1.03
CA GLN A 21 12.75 -4.27 -1.89
C GLN A 21 12.05 -3.14 -1.12
N ARG A 22 11.37 -3.44 -0.01
CA ARG A 22 10.64 -2.47 0.82
C ARG A 22 11.49 -1.84 1.92
N LEU A 23 12.64 -2.43 2.23
CA LEU A 23 13.48 -2.05 3.36
C LEU A 23 13.86 -0.57 3.30
N GLY A 24 13.50 0.19 4.35
CA GLY A 24 13.83 1.60 4.45
C GLY A 24 13.08 2.53 3.50
N LYS A 25 12.03 2.03 2.81
CA LYS A 25 11.23 2.79 1.85
C LYS A 25 9.86 3.14 2.41
N GLY A 26 9.35 4.33 2.05
CA GLY A 26 7.95 4.69 2.23
C GLY A 26 7.06 3.72 1.45
N THR A 27 6.00 3.22 2.09
CA THR A 27 5.07 2.26 1.44
C THR A 27 3.65 2.77 1.42
N ALA A 28 2.89 2.45 0.37
CA ALA A 28 1.51 2.88 0.21
C ALA A 28 0.60 2.60 1.43
N SER A 29 0.76 1.46 2.10
CA SER A 29 -0.04 1.11 3.29
C SER A 29 0.23 2.03 4.50
N LYS A 30 1.31 2.82 4.44
CA LYS A 30 1.70 3.84 5.43
C LYS A 30 1.47 5.27 4.95
N ALA A 31 0.75 5.45 3.83
CA ALA A 31 0.43 6.77 3.30
C ALA A 31 -0.29 7.67 4.32
N ASN A 32 -1.19 7.14 5.16
CA ASN A 32 -1.80 7.94 6.23
C ASN A 32 -0.78 8.48 7.23
N ASP A 33 0.20 7.66 7.62
CA ASP A 33 1.24 8.04 8.58
C ASP A 33 2.15 9.11 7.95
N MET A 34 2.48 8.98 6.65
CA MET A 34 3.26 9.96 5.87
C MET A 34 2.52 11.26 5.54
N ARG A 35 1.18 11.23 5.45
CA ARG A 35 0.38 12.44 5.19
C ARG A 35 0.00 13.20 6.45
N SER A 36 0.03 12.53 7.62
CA SER A 36 -0.27 13.17 8.89
C SER A 36 0.69 14.33 9.12
N LYS A 37 0.18 15.55 9.33
CA LYS A 37 1.03 16.75 9.52
C LYS A 37 1.77 16.76 10.85
N THR A 38 1.22 16.10 11.86
CA THR A 38 1.85 15.91 13.17
C THR A 38 1.48 14.53 13.72
N GLY A 39 2.08 14.14 14.85
CA GLY A 39 1.61 13.02 15.65
C GLY A 39 2.58 11.85 15.74
N VAL A 40 2.31 11.01 16.75
CA VAL A 40 3.17 9.89 17.15
C VAL A 40 3.38 8.89 16.02
N LYS A 41 2.34 8.62 15.20
CA LYS A 41 2.43 7.64 14.11
C LYS A 41 3.40 8.08 12.99
N ARG A 42 3.35 9.35 12.56
CA ARG A 42 4.30 9.92 11.58
C ARG A 42 5.73 9.77 12.09
N LYS A 43 5.99 10.28 13.30
CA LYS A 43 7.32 10.23 13.93
C LYS A 43 7.84 8.80 14.07
N ASN A 44 7.00 7.88 14.56
CA ASN A 44 7.40 6.48 14.72
C ASN A 44 7.71 5.83 13.38
N TYR A 45 6.97 6.17 12.31
CA TYR A 45 7.26 5.64 10.99
C TYR A 45 8.55 6.22 10.41
N ALA A 46 8.83 7.51 10.58
CA ALA A 46 10.11 8.11 10.17
C ALA A 46 11.30 7.45 10.88
N ILE A 47 11.23 7.32 12.22
CA ILE A 47 12.25 6.62 13.01
C ILE A 47 12.44 5.19 12.52
N ARG A 48 11.34 4.48 12.20
CA ARG A 48 11.42 3.12 11.67
C ARG A 48 12.19 3.08 10.35
N LEU A 49 11.89 3.95 9.39
CA LEU A 49 12.58 3.96 8.09
C LEU A 49 14.08 4.23 8.24
N VAL A 50 14.45 5.25 9.01
CA VAL A 50 15.86 5.54 9.34
C VAL A 50 16.53 4.32 10.00
N THR A 51 15.85 3.67 10.93
CA THR A 51 16.38 2.48 11.62
C THR A 51 16.64 1.35 10.63
N GLU A 52 15.66 1.02 9.78
CA GLU A 52 15.77 -0.02 8.74
C GLU A 52 16.93 0.28 7.76
N ARG A 53 17.09 1.53 7.35
CA ARG A 53 18.17 1.96 6.46
C ARG A 53 19.55 1.85 7.13
N ARG A 54 19.66 2.10 8.43
CA ARG A 54 20.92 2.01 9.20
C ARG A 54 21.30 0.56 9.53
N THR A 55 20.34 -0.25 9.96
CA THR A 55 20.59 -1.66 10.34
C THR A 55 20.64 -2.59 9.14
N LYS A 56 20.09 -2.17 7.99
CA LYS A 56 19.83 -3.03 6.83
C LYS A 56 18.95 -4.23 7.17
N MET A 57 18.09 -4.09 8.19
CA MET A 57 17.19 -5.13 8.67
C MET A 57 15.77 -4.59 8.81
N PRO A 58 14.73 -5.35 8.41
CA PRO A 58 13.35 -4.93 8.58
C PRO A 58 13.01 -4.85 10.07
N MET A 59 12.15 -3.88 10.45
CA MET A 59 11.69 -3.78 11.83
C MET A 59 10.48 -4.67 12.10
N ASP A 60 10.49 -5.28 13.28
CA ASP A 60 9.40 -6.14 13.73
C ASP A 60 8.07 -5.39 13.64
N THR A 61 7.05 -6.12 13.18
CA THR A 61 5.70 -5.60 13.08
C THR A 61 4.80 -6.51 13.88
N PHE A 62 4.04 -5.92 14.80
CA PHE A 62 3.00 -6.66 15.51
C PHE A 62 1.97 -7.17 14.48
N VAL A 63 1.75 -8.48 14.48
CA VAL A 63 0.70 -9.13 13.72
C VAL A 63 -0.41 -9.51 14.67
N SER A 64 -1.61 -8.97 14.42
CA SER A 64 -2.81 -9.34 15.18
C SER A 64 -3.52 -10.52 14.53
N PRO A 65 -4.36 -11.28 15.26
CA PRO A 65 -5.17 -12.35 14.65
C PRO A 65 -6.05 -11.87 13.48
N SER A 66 -6.50 -10.62 13.50
CA SER A 66 -7.24 -10.02 12.37
C SER A 66 -6.37 -9.78 11.13
N MET A 67 -5.07 -9.50 11.31
CA MET A 67 -4.13 -9.35 10.20
C MET A 67 -3.72 -10.70 9.62
N GLU A 68 -3.58 -11.73 10.46
CA GLU A 68 -3.37 -13.12 10.03
C GLU A 68 -4.55 -13.60 9.19
N TRP A 69 -5.77 -13.46 9.72
CA TRP A 69 -7.00 -13.74 8.98
C TRP A 69 -7.04 -13.02 7.62
N GLY A 70 -6.69 -11.73 7.63
CA GLY A 70 -6.57 -10.91 6.43
C GLY A 70 -5.66 -11.55 5.39
N THR A 71 -4.46 -11.93 5.82
CA THR A 71 -3.40 -12.51 4.99
C THR A 71 -3.80 -13.88 4.42
N GLU A 72 -4.42 -14.71 5.24
CA GLU A 72 -4.84 -16.07 4.84
C GLU A 72 -6.01 -16.04 3.86
N ASN A 73 -6.91 -15.07 3.95
CA ASN A 73 -8.14 -15.02 3.15
C ASN A 73 -8.08 -14.13 1.90
N GLU A 74 -7.01 -13.35 1.74
CA GLU A 74 -6.83 -12.43 0.62
C GLU A 74 -6.98 -13.12 -0.75
N HIS A 75 -6.44 -14.34 -0.88
CA HIS A 75 -6.52 -15.12 -2.12
C HIS A 75 -7.96 -15.54 -2.46
N PHE A 76 -8.78 -15.90 -1.47
CA PHE A 76 -10.20 -16.17 -1.69
C PHE A 76 -10.96 -14.90 -2.11
N GLY A 77 -10.63 -13.75 -1.53
CA GLY A 77 -11.18 -12.46 -1.96
C GLY A 77 -10.84 -12.14 -3.41
N ARG A 78 -9.61 -12.42 -3.84
CA ARG A 78 -9.16 -12.26 -5.24
C ARG A 78 -9.92 -13.19 -6.17
N MET A 79 -10.11 -14.45 -5.78
CA MET A 79 -10.90 -15.42 -6.55
C MET A 79 -12.35 -14.98 -6.69
N ALA A 80 -12.98 -14.53 -5.59
CA ALA A 80 -14.35 -14.03 -5.60
C ALA A 80 -14.51 -12.80 -6.51
N TYR A 81 -13.55 -11.87 -6.47
CA TYR A 81 -13.50 -10.74 -7.40
C TYR A 81 -13.41 -11.22 -8.85
N HIS A 82 -12.50 -12.14 -9.17
CA HIS A 82 -12.33 -12.66 -10.53
C HIS A 82 -13.60 -13.38 -11.04
N LEU A 83 -14.28 -14.17 -10.21
CA LEU A 83 -15.53 -14.84 -10.57
C LEU A 83 -16.66 -13.85 -10.87
N ARG A 84 -16.74 -12.74 -10.11
CA ARG A 84 -17.72 -11.67 -10.33
C ARG A 84 -17.38 -10.83 -11.57
N ASN A 85 -16.10 -10.73 -11.92
CA ASN A 85 -15.55 -9.90 -12.99
C ASN A 85 -14.82 -10.76 -14.03
N SER A 86 -15.49 -11.79 -14.55
CA SER A 86 -14.88 -12.84 -15.40
C SER A 86 -14.17 -12.33 -16.65
N ASP A 87 -14.56 -11.16 -17.14
CA ASP A 87 -13.99 -10.54 -18.35
C ASP A 87 -12.73 -9.71 -18.08
N SER A 88 -12.42 -9.43 -16.80
CA SER A 88 -11.25 -8.66 -16.39
C SER A 88 -10.06 -9.57 -16.09
N GLY A 89 -8.90 -9.24 -16.69
CA GLY A 89 -7.63 -9.87 -16.35
C GLY A 89 -7.09 -9.32 -15.03
N VAL A 90 -6.85 -10.19 -14.05
CA VAL A 90 -6.19 -9.83 -12.80
C VAL A 90 -4.81 -10.47 -12.75
N ALA A 91 -3.76 -9.64 -12.65
CA ALA A 91 -2.38 -10.11 -12.50
C ALA A 91 -1.84 -9.72 -11.12
N GLU A 92 -1.28 -10.68 -10.39
CA GLU A 92 -0.55 -10.39 -9.16
C GLU A 92 0.74 -9.62 -9.46
N VAL A 93 1.11 -8.73 -8.55
CA VAL A 93 2.31 -7.91 -8.67
C VAL A 93 3.04 -7.78 -7.33
N GLY A 94 4.35 -7.64 -7.40
CA GLY A 94 5.25 -7.42 -6.27
C GLY A 94 5.26 -5.96 -5.80
N PHE A 95 6.45 -5.46 -5.50
CA PHE A 95 6.64 -4.07 -5.09
C PHE A 95 7.01 -3.19 -6.29
N ILE A 96 6.26 -2.12 -6.50
CA ILE A 96 6.45 -1.16 -7.58
C ILE A 96 6.95 0.15 -6.98
N LEU A 97 8.14 0.58 -7.38
CA LEU A 97 8.69 1.88 -7.00
C LEU A 97 7.95 3.01 -7.71
N HIS A 98 7.83 4.14 -7.02
CA HIS A 98 7.38 5.38 -7.64
C HIS A 98 8.34 5.76 -8.78
N PRO A 99 7.84 6.23 -9.94
CA PRO A 99 8.69 6.53 -11.09
C PRO A 99 9.71 7.65 -10.84
N THR A 100 9.45 8.54 -9.87
CA THR A 100 10.26 9.75 -9.62
C THR A 100 10.55 10.08 -8.16
N ILE A 101 9.84 9.47 -7.19
CA ILE A 101 10.06 9.75 -5.77
C ILE A 101 10.90 8.59 -5.25
N GLU A 102 12.17 8.88 -4.97
CA GLU A 102 13.10 7.88 -4.47
C GLU A 102 12.62 7.31 -3.13
N ASN A 103 12.93 6.04 -2.88
CA ASN A 103 12.55 5.35 -1.65
C ASN A 103 11.04 5.36 -1.34
N PHE A 104 10.18 5.46 -2.37
CA PHE A 104 8.74 5.29 -2.24
C PHE A 104 8.22 4.20 -3.18
N GLY A 105 7.25 3.41 -2.73
CA GLY A 105 6.62 2.41 -3.57
C GLY A 105 5.35 1.80 -2.99
N ALA A 106 4.76 0.88 -3.76
CA ALA A 106 3.48 0.25 -3.45
C ALA A 106 3.44 -1.22 -3.86
N SER A 107 2.66 -2.02 -3.14
CA SER A 107 2.30 -3.39 -3.54
C SER A 107 0.78 -3.46 -3.61
N PRO A 108 0.14 -3.17 -4.77
CA PRO A 108 -1.29 -3.43 -4.91
C PRO A 108 -1.55 -4.94 -4.97
N ASP A 109 -2.75 -5.37 -4.56
CA ASP A 109 -3.11 -6.79 -4.49
C ASP A 109 -3.37 -7.42 -5.87
N GLY A 110 -3.40 -6.57 -6.91
CA GLY A 110 -3.42 -6.97 -8.31
C GLY A 110 -3.49 -5.77 -9.27
N PHE A 111 -3.05 -6.01 -10.50
CA PHE A 111 -3.35 -5.17 -11.66
C PHE A 111 -4.60 -5.69 -12.33
N VAL A 112 -5.58 -4.82 -12.54
CA VAL A 112 -6.82 -5.13 -13.25
C VAL A 112 -6.74 -4.51 -14.63
N ASP A 113 -6.73 -5.35 -15.66
CA ASP A 113 -6.61 -4.96 -17.05
C ASP A 113 -5.44 -3.97 -17.28
N LYS A 114 -5.66 -2.97 -18.15
CA LYS A 114 -4.66 -1.96 -18.49
C LYS A 114 -4.51 -0.87 -17.42
N ASP A 115 -5.62 -0.38 -16.88
CA ASP A 115 -5.66 0.90 -16.15
C ASP A 115 -6.08 0.77 -14.68
N GLY A 116 -6.41 -0.44 -14.22
CA GLY A 116 -6.99 -0.69 -12.90
C GLY A 116 -6.04 -1.33 -11.90
N LEU A 117 -6.35 -1.14 -10.62
CA LEU A 117 -5.70 -1.80 -9.49
C LEU A 117 -6.73 -2.50 -8.62
N LEU A 118 -6.25 -3.43 -7.79
CA LEU A 118 -7.02 -4.10 -6.76
C LEU A 118 -6.43 -3.84 -5.38
N GLU A 119 -7.30 -3.53 -4.42
CA GLU A 119 -6.97 -3.43 -2.99
C GLU A 119 -8.00 -4.25 -2.21
N ILE A 120 -7.57 -5.38 -1.66
CA ILE A 120 -8.38 -6.37 -0.96
C ILE A 120 -8.20 -6.20 0.56
N LYS A 121 -9.34 -6.28 1.26
CA LYS A 121 -9.39 -6.35 2.71
C LYS A 121 -10.29 -7.49 3.13
N CYS A 122 -9.80 -8.35 4.02
CA CYS A 122 -10.62 -9.32 4.73
C CYS A 122 -10.73 -8.90 6.21
N PRO A 123 -11.62 -7.97 6.56
CA PRO A 123 -11.73 -7.44 7.93
C PRO A 123 -12.49 -8.41 8.85
N ASN A 124 -12.80 -7.97 10.08
CA ASN A 124 -13.84 -8.62 10.88
C ASN A 124 -15.24 -8.40 10.27
N SER A 125 -16.20 -9.25 10.61
CA SER A 125 -17.54 -9.22 10.02
C SER A 125 -18.30 -7.94 10.29
N THR A 126 -18.13 -7.33 11.48
CA THR A 126 -18.80 -6.06 11.80
C THR A 126 -18.32 -4.93 10.89
N THR A 127 -17.03 -4.84 10.62
CA THR A 127 -16.43 -3.85 9.71
C THR A 127 -16.81 -4.13 8.26
N HIS A 128 -16.87 -5.40 7.85
CA HIS A 128 -17.33 -5.77 6.51
C HIS A 128 -18.78 -5.29 6.27
N ILE A 129 -19.70 -5.60 7.21
CA ILE A 129 -21.10 -5.17 7.13
C ILE A 129 -21.23 -3.64 7.14
N GLU A 130 -20.44 -2.94 7.97
CA GLU A 130 -20.41 -1.47 7.97
C GLU A 130 -20.04 -0.91 6.59
N TRP A 131 -18.99 -1.44 5.96
CA TRP A 131 -18.55 -0.98 4.64
C TRP A 131 -19.56 -1.31 3.54
N LEU A 132 -20.17 -2.50 3.59
CA LEU A 132 -21.21 -2.92 2.66
C LEU A 132 -22.42 -1.96 2.74
N LEU A 133 -22.89 -1.64 3.94
CA LEU A 133 -24.00 -0.69 4.16
C LEU A 133 -23.64 0.74 3.75
N ALA A 134 -22.37 1.16 3.97
CA ALA A 134 -21.92 2.49 3.59
C ALA A 134 -21.79 2.67 2.06
N GLY A 135 -21.57 1.58 1.32
CA GLY A 135 -21.55 1.57 -0.15
C GLY A 135 -20.43 2.42 -0.79
N LYS A 136 -19.38 2.76 -0.02
CA LYS A 136 -18.29 3.64 -0.45
C LYS A 136 -16.95 3.20 0.14
N VAL A 137 -15.85 3.62 -0.50
CA VAL A 137 -14.50 3.36 0.03
C VAL A 137 -14.33 3.95 1.43
N PRO A 138 -13.86 3.16 2.41
CA PRO A 138 -13.54 3.67 3.74
C PRO A 138 -12.42 4.71 3.65
N THR A 139 -12.61 5.85 4.33
CA THR A 139 -11.66 6.98 4.25
C THR A 139 -10.25 6.60 4.66
N THR A 140 -10.10 5.62 5.55
CA THR A 140 -8.83 5.05 6.02
C THR A 140 -8.00 4.41 4.90
N HIS A 141 -8.61 3.96 3.80
CA HIS A 141 -7.91 3.25 2.71
C HIS A 141 -7.65 4.14 1.49
N LYS A 142 -8.31 5.30 1.37
CA LYS A 142 -8.14 6.19 0.21
C LYS A 142 -6.69 6.58 -0.02
N ASN A 143 -5.95 6.97 1.02
CA ASN A 143 -4.55 7.39 0.88
C ASN A 143 -3.64 6.25 0.41
N GLN A 144 -3.92 5.02 0.84
CA GLN A 144 -3.18 3.85 0.36
C GLN A 144 -3.46 3.61 -1.13
N MET A 145 -4.73 3.71 -1.55
CA MET A 145 -5.11 3.54 -2.94
C MET A 145 -4.55 4.65 -3.84
N ILE A 146 -4.58 5.92 -3.40
CA ILE A 146 -3.93 7.03 -4.12
C ILE A 146 -2.42 6.74 -4.25
N ALA A 147 -1.76 6.32 -3.17
CA ALA A 147 -0.33 5.98 -3.18
C ALA A 147 0.00 4.86 -4.18
N GLN A 148 -0.82 3.81 -4.26
CA GLN A 148 -0.67 2.75 -5.26
C GLN A 148 -0.83 3.28 -6.69
N LEU A 149 -1.81 4.15 -6.92
CA LEU A 149 -2.10 4.70 -8.23
C LEU A 149 -1.00 5.65 -8.73
N VAL A 150 -0.39 6.47 -7.86
CA VAL A 150 0.74 7.33 -8.24
C VAL A 150 2.02 6.52 -8.48
N CYS A 151 2.26 5.45 -7.71
CA CYS A 151 3.42 4.58 -7.95
C CYS A 151 3.34 3.81 -9.27
N THR A 152 2.13 3.47 -9.74
CA THR A 152 1.92 2.60 -10.90
C THR A 152 1.51 3.35 -12.17
N GLY A 153 1.09 4.61 -12.06
CA GLY A 153 0.54 5.38 -13.18
C GLY A 153 -0.87 4.93 -13.62
N ARG A 154 -1.52 4.06 -12.84
CA ARG A 154 -2.87 3.55 -13.14
C ARG A 154 -3.97 4.53 -12.71
N GLN A 155 -5.15 4.36 -13.29
CA GLN A 155 -6.21 5.37 -13.28
C GLN A 155 -7.20 5.17 -12.13
N TRP A 156 -7.53 3.91 -11.82
CA TRP A 156 -8.52 3.58 -10.79
C TRP A 156 -8.10 2.37 -9.99
N CYS A 157 -8.66 2.24 -8.78
CA CYS A 157 -8.45 1.09 -7.91
C CYS A 157 -9.81 0.60 -7.41
N ASP A 158 -10.09 -0.69 -7.60
CA ASP A 158 -11.26 -1.33 -7.00
C ASP A 158 -10.90 -1.72 -5.56
N PHE A 159 -11.63 -1.13 -4.61
CA PHE A 159 -11.59 -1.56 -3.22
C PHE A 159 -12.48 -2.78 -3.07
N VAL A 160 -11.92 -3.87 -2.55
CA VAL A 160 -12.61 -5.11 -2.27
C VAL A 160 -12.62 -5.34 -0.76
N SER A 161 -13.80 -5.56 -0.21
CA SER A 161 -13.94 -6.19 1.10
C SER A 161 -14.51 -7.59 0.94
N PHE A 162 -13.84 -8.57 1.53
CA PHE A 162 -14.24 -9.97 1.48
C PHE A 162 -14.40 -10.57 2.87
N ASP A 163 -15.55 -11.18 3.16
CA ASP A 163 -15.77 -11.98 4.37
C ASP A 163 -16.75 -13.13 4.12
N PRO A 164 -16.28 -14.38 4.01
CA PRO A 164 -17.15 -15.53 3.73
C PRO A 164 -18.08 -15.86 4.92
N ARG A 165 -17.81 -15.34 6.12
CA ARG A 165 -18.61 -15.64 7.33
C ARG A 165 -20.00 -14.99 7.31
N VAL A 166 -20.22 -13.96 6.48
CA VAL A 166 -21.51 -13.26 6.38
C VAL A 166 -22.48 -13.88 5.36
N GLY A 167 -22.07 -14.97 4.70
CA GLY A 167 -22.86 -15.71 3.74
C GLY A 167 -22.63 -15.27 2.28
N ALA A 168 -22.82 -16.22 1.35
CA ALA A 168 -22.40 -16.11 -0.05
C ALA A 168 -22.97 -14.90 -0.82
N GLN A 169 -24.13 -14.37 -0.42
CA GLN A 169 -24.72 -13.20 -1.09
C GLN A 169 -24.10 -11.87 -0.66
N LEU A 170 -23.45 -11.84 0.49
CA LEU A 170 -22.90 -10.63 1.11
C LEU A 170 -21.38 -10.67 1.22
N GLU A 171 -20.74 -11.81 0.97
CA GLU A 171 -19.31 -12.01 1.22
C GLU A 171 -18.38 -11.09 0.44
N LEU A 172 -18.83 -10.49 -0.67
CA LEU A 172 -18.00 -9.67 -1.56
C LEU A 172 -18.61 -8.28 -1.79
N PHE A 173 -17.94 -7.27 -1.24
CA PHE A 173 -18.20 -5.86 -1.52
C PHE A 173 -17.10 -5.28 -2.40
N VAL A 174 -17.48 -4.63 -3.52
CA VAL A 174 -16.55 -4.02 -4.47
C VAL A 174 -17.02 -2.62 -4.80
N VAL A 175 -16.12 -1.63 -4.72
CA VAL A 175 -16.39 -0.26 -5.15
C VAL A 175 -15.16 0.34 -5.82
N ARG A 176 -15.36 0.95 -7.00
CA ARG A 176 -14.30 1.63 -7.74
C ARG A 176 -13.98 2.98 -7.12
N PHE A 177 -12.70 3.29 -7.05
CA PHE A 177 -12.19 4.58 -6.62
C PHE A 177 -11.25 5.19 -7.64
N GLU A 178 -11.57 6.42 -8.02
CA GLU A 178 -10.81 7.24 -8.97
C GLU A 178 -10.49 8.56 -8.28
N PRO A 179 -9.26 8.77 -7.79
CA PRO A 179 -8.88 10.03 -7.17
C PRO A 179 -8.66 11.10 -8.23
N THR A 180 -8.96 12.34 -7.84
CA THR A 180 -8.67 13.52 -8.65
C THR A 180 -7.16 13.75 -8.81
N ASP A 181 -6.75 14.45 -9.86
CA ASP A 181 -5.35 14.89 -10.04
C ASP A 181 -4.84 15.72 -8.86
N LYS A 182 -5.73 16.47 -8.22
CA LYS A 182 -5.40 17.24 -7.02
C LYS A 182 -5.03 16.32 -5.86
N GLU A 183 -5.83 15.29 -5.57
CA GLU A 183 -5.55 14.32 -4.51
C GLU A 183 -4.23 13.55 -4.76
N ARG A 184 -3.94 13.21 -6.03
CA ARG A 184 -2.68 12.57 -6.43
C ARG A 184 -1.48 13.47 -6.11
N LYS A 185 -1.50 14.72 -6.59
CA LYS A 185 -0.42 15.69 -6.37
C LYS A 185 -0.22 16.04 -4.90
N GLU A 186 -1.32 16.17 -4.15
CA GLU A 186 -1.24 16.40 -2.70
C GLU A 186 -0.57 15.24 -1.98
N LEU A 187 -0.89 14.00 -2.36
CA LEU A 187 -0.25 12.82 -1.78
C LEU A 187 1.25 12.75 -2.12
N GLU A 188 1.63 12.96 -3.39
CA GLU A 188 3.04 12.98 -3.81
C GLU A 188 3.83 14.06 -3.07
N LYS A 189 3.25 15.26 -2.92
CA LYS A 189 3.84 16.35 -2.15
C LYS A 189 4.06 15.95 -0.69
N ASP A 190 3.02 15.45 -0.01
CA ASP A 190 3.09 15.06 1.40
C ASP A 190 4.12 13.94 1.64
N VAL A 191 4.20 12.96 0.72
CA VAL A 191 5.19 11.87 0.79
C VAL A 191 6.61 12.38 0.55
N THR A 192 6.81 13.29 -0.40
CA THR A 192 8.11 13.90 -0.66
C THR A 192 8.60 14.69 0.55
N GLU A 193 7.74 15.50 1.16
CA GLU A 193 8.04 16.23 2.40
C GLU A 193 8.44 15.26 3.52
N PHE A 194 7.68 14.18 3.72
CA PHE A 194 7.98 13.17 4.73
C PHE A 194 9.32 12.46 4.48
N LEU A 195 9.64 12.08 3.24
CA LEU A 195 10.89 11.37 2.95
C LEU A 195 12.10 12.30 3.08
N SER A 196 11.97 13.59 2.76
CA SER A 196 13.01 14.58 3.07
C SER A 196 13.29 14.67 4.57
N GLU A 197 12.26 14.63 5.43
CA GLU A 197 12.45 14.58 6.90
C GLU A 197 13.22 13.31 7.34
N VAL A 198 12.95 12.17 6.70
CA VAL A 198 13.67 10.91 6.96
C VAL A 198 15.14 11.05 6.56
N ASP A 199 15.43 11.59 5.38
CA ASP A 199 16.80 11.80 4.89
C ASP A 199 17.58 12.76 5.81
N GLU A 200 16.96 13.85 6.26
CA GLU A 200 17.55 14.77 7.23
C GLU A 200 17.90 14.09 8.57
N MET A 201 17.06 13.17 9.04
CA MET A 201 17.34 12.38 10.24
C MET A 201 18.54 11.44 10.03
N GLU A 202 18.72 10.86 8.84
CA GLU A 202 19.90 10.04 8.52
C GLU A 202 21.19 10.87 8.52
N ASP A 203 21.13 12.07 7.96
CA ASP A 203 22.25 13.02 7.95
C ASP A 203 22.65 13.43 9.38
N GLN A 204 21.66 13.66 10.25
CA GLN A 204 21.90 13.96 11.67
C GLN A 204 22.59 12.80 12.38
N LEU A 205 22.14 11.57 12.18
CA LEU A 205 22.77 10.38 12.76
C LEU A 205 24.20 10.16 12.23
N THR A 206 24.43 10.42 10.95
CA THR A 206 25.76 10.32 10.34
C THR A 206 26.73 11.31 10.98
N LYS A 207 26.30 12.56 11.19
CA LYS A 207 27.09 13.59 11.87
C LYS A 207 27.40 13.20 13.32
N LEU A 208 26.44 12.62 14.04
CA LEU A 208 26.67 12.13 15.41
C LEU A 208 27.69 11.00 15.46
N GLY A 209 27.70 10.10 14.47
CA GLY A 209 28.72 9.05 14.37
C GLY A 209 30.12 9.61 14.19
N VAL A 210 30.28 10.55 13.25
CA VAL A 210 31.59 11.16 12.92
C VAL A 210 32.15 12.04 14.04
N MET A 211 31.31 12.64 14.89
CA MET A 211 31.79 13.42 16.05
C MET A 211 32.29 12.56 17.22
N ASN A 212 32.02 11.25 17.20
CA ASN A 212 32.41 10.32 18.25
C ASN A 212 33.60 9.43 17.86
N ASP A 213 34.18 9.64 16.67
CA ASP A 213 35.42 9.02 16.17
C ASP A 213 36.58 10.04 16.18
#